data_AF-A0A847N3P6-F1
#
_entry.id   AF-A0A847N3P6-F1
#
_cell.length_a   1.000
_cell.length_b   1.000
_cell.length_c   1.000
_cell.angle_alpha   90.00
_cell.angle_beta   90.00
_cell.angle_gamma   90.00
#
_symmetry.space_group_name_H-M   'P 1'
#
loop_
_entity.id
_entity.type
_entity.pdbx_description
1 polymer ?
#
loop_
_entity_poly.entity_id
_entity_poly.type
_entity_poly.pdbx_seq_one_letter_code
_entity_poly.pdbx_strand_id
1 'polypeptide(L)' 'MTCASCSSAVERTLNKLGGVEKAQVNLATETATIAFDESSLDVDKIKQAVARIGYSVVDTVDHKTKEEEKARDLKSLA' A
#
# COMPACT_ATOMS: atom_id res chain seq x y z
N MET A 1 -2.95 -11.94 -7.44
CA MET A 1 -3.45 -12.33 -6.09
C MET A 1 -4.85 -12.94 -6.25
N THR A 2 -5.07 -14.23 -5.96
CA THR A 2 -6.28 -14.96 -6.42
C THR A 2 -7.33 -15.28 -5.35
N CYS A 3 -7.11 -14.93 -4.08
CA CYS A 3 -8.01 -15.29 -2.98
C CYS A 3 -8.20 -14.15 -1.97
N ALA A 4 -9.41 -13.98 -1.44
CA ALA A 4 -9.72 -12.98 -0.42
C ALA A 4 -8.94 -13.17 0.89
N SER A 5 -8.61 -14.42 1.23
CA SER A 5 -7.75 -14.72 2.38
C SER A 5 -6.30 -14.28 2.12
N CYS A 6 -5.83 -14.39 0.88
CA CYS A 6 -4.52 -13.93 0.46
C CYS A 6 -4.40 -12.41 0.54
N SER A 7 -5.38 -11.66 0.04
CA SER A 7 -5.39 -10.19 0.18
C SER A 7 -5.46 -9.75 1.63
N SER A 8 -6.29 -10.41 2.44
CA SER A 8 -6.37 -10.15 3.87
C SER A 8 -5.04 -10.41 4.58
N ALA A 9 -4.29 -11.44 4.18
CA ALA A 9 -2.97 -11.73 4.75
C ALA A 9 -1.94 -10.64 4.41
N VAL A 10 -1.95 -10.14 3.17
CA VAL A 10 -1.09 -9.04 2.75
C VAL A 10 -1.44 -7.76 3.52
N GLU A 11 -2.72 -7.39 3.56
CA GLU A 11 -3.20 -6.20 4.26
C GLU A 11 -2.84 -6.23 5.76
N ARG A 12 -3.05 -7.36 6.43
CA ARG A 12 -2.69 -7.54 7.84
C ARG A 12 -1.18 -7.48 8.08
N THR A 13 -0.38 -7.96 7.13
CA THR A 13 1.09 -7.91 7.24
C THR A 13 1.59 -6.48 7.13
N LEU A 14 1.04 -5.72 6.18
CA LEU A 14 1.37 -4.31 5.98
C LEU A 14 0.95 -3.44 7.17
N ASN A 15 -0.27 -3.61 7.69
CA ASN A 15 -0.75 -2.85 8.86
C ASN A 15 0.02 -3.13 10.16
N LYS A 16 0.85 -4.19 10.21
CA LYS A 16 1.70 -4.50 11.37
C LYS A 16 3.10 -3.87 11.28
N LEU A 17 3.46 -3.29 10.14
CA LEU A 17 4.76 -2.63 9.99
C LEU A 17 4.77 -1.34 10.81
N GLY A 18 5.81 -1.15 11.63
CA GLY A 18 6.03 0.11 12.31
C GLY A 18 6.21 1.25 11.29
N GLY A 19 5.49 2.34 11.48
CA GLY A 19 5.43 3.47 10.55
C GLY A 19 4.28 3.43 9.55
N VAL A 20 3.52 2.33 9.45
CA VAL A 20 2.26 2.31 8.67
C VAL A 20 1.11 2.89 9.50
N GLU A 21 0.47 3.93 8.98
CA GLU A 21 -0.77 4.48 9.52
C GLU A 21 -1.98 3.64 9.09
N LYS A 22 -2.00 3.25 7.81
CA LYS A 22 -3.08 2.46 7.22
C LYS A 22 -2.61 1.75 5.96
N ALA A 23 -2.92 0.46 5.84
CA ALA A 23 -2.78 -0.27 4.57
C ALA A 23 -4.13 -0.87 4.15
N GLN A 24 -4.45 -0.77 2.87
CA GLN A 24 -5.64 -1.38 2.25
C GLN A 24 -5.25 -2.13 0.98
N VAL A 25 -5.85 -3.30 0.76
CA VAL A 25 -5.60 -4.11 -0.44
C VAL A 25 -6.87 -4.24 -1.26
N ASN A 26 -6.80 -3.83 -2.52
CA ASN A 26 -7.82 -4.10 -3.52
C ASN A 26 -7.49 -5.41 -4.25
N LEU A 27 -8.25 -6.47 -3.97
CA LEU A 27 -8.07 -7.78 -4.61
C LEU A 27 -8.36 -7.74 -6.12
N ALA A 28 -9.34 -6.93 -6.56
CA ALA A 28 -9.74 -6.89 -7.96
C ALA A 28 -8.66 -6.26 -8.87
N THR A 29 -7.91 -5.29 -8.35
CA THR A 29 -6.82 -4.63 -9.08
C THR A 29 -5.43 -5.09 -8.64
N GLU A 30 -5.37 -6.04 -7.70
CA GLU A 30 -4.12 -6.52 -7.08
C GLU A 30 -3.24 -5.38 -6.53
N THR A 31 -3.85 -4.30 -6.05
CA THR A 31 -3.16 -3.08 -5.62
C THR A 31 -3.22 -2.91 -4.11
N ALA A 32 -2.10 -2.55 -3.49
CA ALA A 32 -2.05 -2.16 -2.08
C ALA A 32 -1.80 -0.66 -1.97
N THR A 33 -2.67 0.06 -1.27
CA THR A 33 -2.50 1.47 -0.94
C THR A 33 -2.08 1.59 0.52
N ILE A 34 -0.96 2.26 0.78
CA ILE A 34 -0.34 2.32 2.09
C ILE A 34 -0.08 3.78 2.45
N ALA A 35 -0.69 4.23 3.54
CA ALA A 35 -0.33 5.47 4.21
C ALA A 35 0.71 5.14 5.29
N PHE A 36 1.89 5.73 5.18
CA PHE A 36 2.99 5.51 6.10
C PHE A 36 3.81 6.78 6.31
N ASP A 37 4.55 6.83 7.40
CA ASP A 37 5.50 7.90 7.69
C ASP A 37 6.86 7.59 7.03
N GLU A 38 7.20 8.37 6.01
CA GLU A 38 8.46 8.28 5.25
C GLU A 38 9.70 8.53 6.13
N SER A 39 9.54 9.15 7.30
CA SER A 39 10.65 9.37 8.24
C SER A 39 11.05 8.11 9.01
N SER A 40 10.14 7.14 9.13
CA SER A 40 10.32 5.94 9.96
C SER A 40 10.25 4.62 9.16
N LEU A 41 9.57 4.62 8.01
CA LEU A 41 9.40 3.47 7.15
C LEU A 41 9.76 3.79 5.71
N ASP A 42 10.51 2.88 5.09
CA ASP A 42 10.99 3.01 3.72
C ASP A 42 10.27 2.02 2.81
N VAL A 43 10.16 2.36 1.53
CA VAL A 43 9.44 1.54 0.54
C VAL A 43 10.07 0.16 0.39
N ASP A 44 11.40 0.07 0.47
CA ASP A 44 12.10 -1.21 0.42
C ASP A 44 11.70 -2.13 1.57
N LYS A 45 11.44 -1.59 2.78
CA LYS A 45 10.97 -2.39 3.92
C LYS A 45 9.55 -2.90 3.68
N ILE A 46 8.70 -2.08 3.05
CA ILE A 46 7.34 -2.48 2.65
C ILE A 46 7.41 -3.61 1.62
N LYS A 47 8.23 -3.46 0.56
CA LYS A 47 8.43 -4.49 -0.46
C LYS A 47 8.95 -5.79 0.15
N GLN A 48 9.92 -5.71 1.07
CA GLN A 48 10.45 -6.88 1.77
C GLN A 48 9.39 -7.59 2.62
N ALA A 49 8.51 -6.85 3.29
CA ALA A 49 7.44 -7.45 4.08
C ALA A 49 6.47 -8.27 3.21
N VAL A 50 6.14 -7.76 2.03
CA VAL A 50 5.31 -8.44 1.03
C VAL A 50 6.04 -9.65 0.44
N ALA A 51 7.35 -9.53 0.17
CA ALA A 51 8.19 -10.63 -0.30
C ALA A 51 8.28 -11.79 0.70
N ARG A 52 8.36 -11.49 2.00
CA ARG A 52 8.42 -12.51 3.06
C ARG A 52 7.19 -13.41 3.13
N ILE A 53 6.03 -12.93 2.66
CA ILE A 53 4.79 -13.71 2.60
C ILE A 53 4.52 -14.27 1.20
N GLY A 54 5.51 -14.24 0.30
CA GLY A 54 5.49 -14.92 -0.99
C GLY A 54 4.96 -14.09 -2.17
N TYR A 55 4.89 -12.77 -2.05
CA TYR A 55 4.42 -11.89 -3.12
C TYR A 55 5.52 -10.96 -3.61
N SER A 56 5.55 -10.66 -4.90
CA SER A 56 6.44 -9.64 -5.47
C SER A 56 5.65 -8.37 -5.75
N VAL A 57 6.29 -7.22 -5.50
CA VAL A 57 5.73 -5.90 -5.83
C VAL A 57 6.28 -5.50 -7.19
N VAL A 58 5.40 -5.15 -8.12
CA VAL A 58 5.80 -4.55 -9.41
C VAL A 58 6.07 -3.07 -9.14
N ASP A 59 7.19 -2.53 -9.65
CA ASP A 59 7.75 -1.20 -9.32
C ASP A 59 6.88 0.04 -9.65
N THR A 60 5.58 -0.13 -9.88
CA THR A 60 4.61 0.98 -9.95
C THR A 60 4.29 1.46 -8.54
N VAL A 61 5.27 2.09 -7.88
CA VAL A 61 5.03 2.80 -6.62
C VAL A 61 4.71 4.25 -6.96
N ASP A 62 3.42 4.54 -7.11
CA ASP A 62 2.92 5.91 -7.17
C ASP A 62 3.07 6.55 -5.78
N HIS A 63 4.20 7.20 -5.53
CA HIS A 63 4.36 8.08 -4.38
C HIS A 63 3.46 9.30 -4.58
N LYS A 64 2.39 9.37 -3.80
CA LYS A 64 1.53 10.55 -3.74
C LYS A 64 1.62 11.15 -2.36
N THR A 65 2.09 12.39 -2.27
CA THR A 65 2.03 13.16 -1.03
C THR A 65 0.59 13.62 -0.77
N LYS A 66 0.24 13.83 0.49
CA LYS A 66 -1.11 14.25 0.94
C LYS A 66 -1.64 15.51 0.20
N GLU A 67 -0.77 16.33 -0.39
CA GLU A 67 -1.14 17.48 -1.24
C GLU A 67 -1.66 17.09 -2.64
N GLU A 68 -1.12 16.02 -3.23
CA GLU A 68 -1.49 15.56 -4.58
C GLU A 68 -2.80 14.76 -4.61
N GLU A 69 -3.13 14.08 -3.51
CA GLU A 69 -4.38 13.32 -3.36
C GLU A 69 -5.58 14.28 -3.28
N LYS A 70 -5.48 15.32 -2.44
CA LYS A 70 -6.49 16.37 -2.29
C LYS A 70 -6.77 17.14 -3.59
N ALA A 71 -5.74 17.35 -4.42
CA ALA A 71 -5.87 18.04 -5.69
C ALA A 71 -6.60 17.20 -6.76
N ARG A 72 -6.54 15.86 -6.67
CA ARG A 72 -7.26 14.96 -7.59
C ARG A 72 -8.72 14.79 -7.20
N ASP A 73 -9.02 14.67 -5.90
CA ASP A 73 -10.40 14.59 -5.41
C ASP A 73 -11.18 15.88 -5.69
N LEU A 74 -10.54 17.05 -5.59
CA LEU A 74 -11.19 18.32 -5.92
C LEU A 74 -11.45 18.48 -7.43
N LYS A 75 -10.64 17.85 -8.29
CA LYS A 75 -10.81 17.86 -9.75
C LYS A 75 -11.80 16.82 -10.27
N SER A 76 -12.11 15.77 -9.52
CA SER A 76 -13.08 14.74 -9.93
C SER A 76 -14.54 15.12 -9.62
N LEU A 77 -14.75 16.16 -8.79
CA LEU A 77 -16.05 16.77 -8.49
C LEU A 77 -16.37 18.02 -9.35
N ALA A 78 -15.48 18.40 -10.27
CA ALA A 78 -15.62 19.57 -11.14
C ALA A 78 -15.97 19.18 -12.58
#